data_AF-A0AAV3PGU8-F1
#
_entry.id   AF-A0AAV3PGU8-F1
#
_cell.length_a   1.000
_cell.length_b   1.000
_cell.length_c   1.000
_cell.angle_alpha   90.00
_cell.angle_beta   90.00
_cell.angle_gamma   90.00
#
_symmetry.space_group_name_H-M   'P 1'
#
loop_
_entity.id
_entity.type
_entity.pdbx_description
1 polymer ?
#
loop_
_entity_poly.entity_id
_entity_poly.type
_entity_poly.pdbx_seq_one_letter_code
_entity_poly.pdbx_strand_id
1 'polypeptide(L)'
;MRMHHIESRITMINNDDGVATSEAEEIQNTTIEFYKKLFGQRKVSYAGRVVLINSVLFGASNYRAQCVFLPKEVCASIEKMIRAFLWSGTKSKFKAKVSWENVCKGKKEGGLGIKSLHD
;
A
#
# COMPACT_ATOMS: atom_id res chain seq x y z
N MET A 1 11.18 11.45 -26.75
CA MET A 1 12.26 10.47 -27.03
C MET A 1 12.62 9.56 -25.85
N ARG A 2 12.49 9.97 -24.57
CA ARG A 2 12.76 9.09 -23.40
C ARG A 2 11.69 8.04 -23.08
N MET A 3 10.43 8.26 -23.48
CA MET A 3 9.32 7.31 -23.23
C MET A 3 9.45 6.02 -24.06
N HIS A 4 9.75 6.14 -25.36
CA HIS A 4 9.98 4.98 -26.24
C HIS A 4 11.14 4.08 -25.76
N HIS A 5 12.16 4.65 -25.13
CA HIS A 5 13.31 3.88 -24.61
C HIS A 5 13.00 3.09 -23.33
N ILE A 6 11.97 3.50 -22.59
CA ILE A 6 11.48 2.78 -21.39
C ILE A 6 10.52 1.68 -21.84
N GLU A 7 9.62 1.98 -22.77
CA GLU A 7 8.68 1.00 -23.33
C GLU A 7 9.44 -0.14 -24.03
N SER A 8 10.48 0.15 -24.82
CA SER A 8 11.35 -0.87 -25.42
C SER A 8 12.15 -1.69 -24.39
N ARG A 9 12.51 -1.11 -23.23
CA ARG A 9 13.14 -1.87 -22.13
C ARG A 9 12.15 -2.80 -21.42
N ILE A 10 10.88 -2.42 -21.34
CA ILE A 10 9.82 -3.26 -20.76
C ILE A 10 9.48 -4.41 -21.71
N THR A 11 9.47 -4.18 -23.03
CA THR A 11 9.19 -5.25 -24.02
C THR A 11 10.29 -6.32 -24.08
N MET A 12 11.56 -5.94 -23.86
CA MET A 12 12.71 -6.88 -23.85
C MET A 12 12.81 -7.73 -22.56
N ILE A 13 12.03 -7.43 -21.52
CA ILE A 13 11.91 -8.27 -20.31
C ILE A 13 10.85 -9.37 -20.51
N ASN A 14 9.96 -9.23 -21.48
CA ASN A 14 8.82 -10.13 -21.66
C ASN A 14 9.09 -11.31 -22.60
N ASN A 15 10.29 -11.42 -23.16
CA ASN A 15 10.68 -12.47 -24.11
C ASN A 15 12.02 -13.09 -23.72
N ASP A 16 12.04 -13.79 -22.59
CA ASP A 16 12.73 -15.07 -22.38
C ASP A 16 12.61 -15.42 -20.89
N ASP A 17 12.14 -16.63 -20.63
CA ASP A 17 12.24 -17.36 -19.36
C ASP A 17 11.39 -16.80 -18.20
N GLY A 18 10.52 -17.61 -17.60
CA GLY A 18 9.64 -17.24 -16.47
C GLY A 18 10.32 -16.83 -15.14
N VAL A 19 11.56 -16.36 -15.19
CA VAL A 19 12.42 -15.86 -14.11
C VAL A 19 12.09 -14.41 -13.72
N ALA A 20 11.82 -13.51 -14.67
CA ALA A 20 11.47 -12.12 -14.35
C ALA A 20 10.09 -12.00 -13.66
N THR A 21 9.17 -12.90 -14.01
CA THR A 21 7.89 -13.06 -13.32
C THR A 21 8.06 -13.52 -11.87
N SER A 22 9.02 -14.40 -11.58
CA SER A 22 9.22 -14.90 -10.22
C SER A 22 9.87 -13.87 -9.29
N GLU A 23 10.83 -13.07 -9.77
CA GLU A 23 11.43 -11.99 -8.96
C GLU A 23 10.43 -10.86 -8.67
N ALA A 24 9.66 -10.45 -9.68
CA ALA A 24 8.62 -9.45 -9.51
C ALA A 24 7.53 -9.91 -8.54
N GLU A 25 7.15 -11.19 -8.59
CA GLU A 25 6.20 -11.80 -7.66
C GLU A 25 6.78 -11.93 -6.24
N GLU A 26 8.08 -12.25 -6.11
CA GLU A 26 8.77 -12.30 -4.82
C GLU A 26 8.85 -10.93 -4.14
N ILE A 27 9.11 -9.85 -4.90
CA ILE A 27 9.09 -8.47 -4.39
C ILE A 27 7.69 -8.09 -3.89
N GLN A 28 6.64 -8.48 -4.62
CA GLN A 28 5.25 -8.24 -4.23
C GLN A 28 4.88 -9.00 -2.95
N ASN A 29 5.25 -10.28 -2.87
CA ASN A 29 5.01 -11.13 -1.70
C ASN A 29 5.76 -10.59 -0.47
N THR A 30 7.04 -10.23 -0.62
CA THR A 30 7.83 -9.60 0.44
C THR A 30 7.20 -8.30 0.92
N THR A 31 6.70 -7.48 -0.01
CA THR A 31 5.98 -6.24 0.32
C THR A 31 4.75 -6.54 1.17
N ILE A 32 3.90 -7.49 0.74
CA ILE A 32 2.70 -7.86 1.47
C ILE A 32 3.04 -8.38 2.88
N GLU A 33 4.03 -9.25 3.02
CA GLU A 33 4.44 -9.78 4.33
C GLU A 33 5.00 -8.70 5.27
N PHE A 34 5.75 -7.73 4.74
CA PHE A 34 6.19 -6.57 5.51
C PHE A 34 4.99 -5.82 6.11
N TYR A 35 3.99 -5.49 5.30
CA TYR A 35 2.78 -4.79 5.77
C TYR A 35 1.96 -5.62 6.77
N LYS A 36 1.83 -6.94 6.55
CA LYS A 36 1.19 -7.84 7.53
C LYS A 36 1.89 -7.79 8.88
N LYS A 37 3.23 -7.91 8.89
CA LYS A 37 4.03 -7.88 10.12
C LYS A 37 3.92 -6.53 10.84
N LEU A 38 3.91 -5.44 10.08
CA LEU A 38 3.85 -4.07 10.61
C LEU A 38 2.50 -3.78 11.27
N PHE A 39 1.39 -4.14 10.60
CA PHE A 39 0.04 -3.91 11.11
C PHE A 39 -0.45 -5.00 12.07
N GLY A 40 0.27 -6.12 12.19
CA GLY A 40 0.00 -7.17 13.17
C GLY A 40 0.41 -6.84 14.61
N GLN A 41 1.10 -5.71 14.85
CA GLN A 41 1.62 -5.34 16.17
C GLN A 41 0.53 -4.83 17.12
N ARG A 42 0.55 -5.36 18.35
CA ARG A 42 -0.66 -5.62 19.13
C ARG A 42 -1.13 -4.54 20.12
N LYS A 43 -0.57 -3.31 20.16
CA LYS A 43 -1.04 -2.30 21.16
C LYS A 43 -0.87 -0.85 20.68
N VAL A 44 -1.56 -0.46 19.60
CA VAL A 44 -1.55 0.93 19.12
C VAL A 44 -2.92 1.58 19.31
N SER A 45 -2.96 2.75 19.96
CA SER A 45 -4.19 3.55 20.11
C SER A 45 -4.76 3.97 18.76
N TYR A 46 -6.05 4.30 18.65
CA TYR A 46 -6.65 4.70 17.37
C TYR A 46 -5.89 5.86 16.71
N ALA A 47 -5.57 6.91 17.49
CA ALA A 47 -4.76 8.03 17.02
C ALA A 47 -3.36 7.58 16.56
N GLY A 48 -2.70 6.70 17.32
CA GLY A 48 -1.42 6.12 16.94
C GLY A 48 -1.49 5.31 15.64
N ARG A 49 -2.61 4.62 15.38
CA ARG A 49 -2.82 3.86 14.13
C ARG A 49 -2.90 4.80 12.93
N VAL A 50 -3.63 5.91 13.05
CA VAL A 50 -3.70 6.93 11.99
C VAL A 50 -2.31 7.49 11.68
N VAL A 51 -1.53 7.83 12.72
CA VAL A 51 -0.16 8.32 12.54
C VAL A 51 0.73 7.27 11.88
N LEU A 52 0.69 6.02 12.36
CA LEU A 52 1.49 4.93 11.79
C LEU A 52 1.14 4.69 10.31
N ILE A 53 -0.15 4.62 9.98
CA ILE A 53 -0.61 4.45 8.59
C ILE A 53 -0.04 5.55 7.70
N ASN A 54 -0.16 6.82 8.12
CA ASN A 54 0.35 7.95 7.34
C ASN A 54 1.87 7.90 7.14
N SER A 55 2.64 7.56 8.18
CA SER A 55 4.10 7.43 8.06
C SER A 55 4.51 6.33 7.10
N VAL A 56 3.81 5.19 7.13
CA VAL A 56 4.10 4.05 6.27
C VAL A 56 3.75 4.36 4.81
N LEU A 57 2.57 4.95 4.57
CA LEU A 57 2.16 5.37 3.23
C LEU A 57 3.08 6.44 2.64
N PHE A 58 3.60 7.35 3.47
CA PHE A 58 4.60 8.32 3.05
C PHE A 58 5.90 7.62 2.61
N GLY A 59 6.38 6.64 3.38
CA GLY A 59 7.52 5.80 2.99
C GLY A 59 7.27 5.05 1.68
N ALA A 60 6.09 4.45 1.51
CA ALA A 60 5.70 3.74 0.30
C ALA A 60 5.66 4.64 -0.94
N SER A 61 5.14 5.86 -0.79
CA SER A 61 5.08 6.85 -1.85
C SER A 61 6.48 7.29 -2.27
N ASN A 62 7.38 7.50 -1.30
CA ASN A 62 8.79 7.82 -1.58
C ASN A 62 9.53 6.66 -2.25
N TYR A 63 9.26 5.41 -1.87
CA TYR A 63 9.82 4.24 -2.53
C TYR A 63 9.34 4.13 -3.99
N ARG A 64 8.03 4.33 -4.23
CA ARG A 64 7.45 4.34 -5.58
C ARG A 64 8.07 5.42 -6.47
N ALA A 65 8.41 6.59 -5.92
CA ALA A 65 9.08 7.66 -6.65
C ALA A 65 10.52 7.31 -7.05
N GLN A 66 11.16 6.36 -6.36
CA GLN A 66 12.58 6.04 -6.54
C GLN A 66 12.83 4.73 -7.31
N CYS A 67 12.00 3.70 -7.12
CA CYS A 67 12.41 2.35 -7.49
C CYS A 67 11.42 1.58 -8.39
N VAL A 68 10.11 1.50 -8.11
CA VAL A 68 9.19 0.59 -8.86
C VAL A 68 7.70 1.01 -8.74
N PHE A 69 6.89 0.76 -9.78
CA PHE A 69 5.42 0.78 -9.73
C PHE A 69 4.86 -0.50 -9.11
N LEU A 70 4.06 -0.38 -8.04
CA LEU A 70 3.36 -1.52 -7.44
C LEU A 70 2.14 -1.93 -8.29
N PRO A 71 1.89 -3.24 -8.51
CA PRO A 71 0.67 -3.71 -9.15
C PRO A 71 -0.59 -3.36 -8.36
N LYS A 72 -1.71 -3.22 -9.06
CA LYS A 72 -2.99 -2.79 -8.46
C LYS A 72 -3.49 -3.77 -7.40
N GLU A 73 -3.24 -5.05 -7.60
CA GLU A 73 -3.62 -6.16 -6.73
C GLU A 73 -2.89 -6.08 -5.38
N VAL A 74 -1.62 -5.68 -5.42
CA VAL A 74 -0.80 -5.45 -4.23
C VAL A 74 -1.27 -4.21 -3.48
N CYS A 75 -1.52 -3.11 -4.19
CA CYS A 75 -2.12 -1.91 -3.61
C CYS A 75 -3.45 -2.20 -2.91
N ALA A 76 -4.34 -2.95 -3.56
CA ALA A 76 -5.63 -3.37 -2.98
C ALA A 76 -5.44 -4.23 -1.72
N SER A 77 -4.48 -5.15 -1.74
CA SER A 77 -4.16 -6.01 -0.58
C SER A 77 -3.63 -5.18 0.59
N ILE A 78 -2.73 -4.23 0.33
CA ILE A 78 -2.20 -3.32 1.35
C ILE A 78 -3.31 -2.44 1.92
N GLU A 79 -4.16 -1.86 1.08
CA GLU A 79 -5.25 -1.01 1.53
C GLU A 79 -6.26 -1.78 2.40
N LYS A 80 -6.56 -3.03 2.04
CA LYS A 80 -7.38 -3.93 2.86
C LYS A 80 -6.78 -4.13 4.26
N MET A 81 -5.45 -4.32 4.35
CA MET A 81 -4.75 -4.45 5.63
C MET A 81 -4.78 -3.16 6.44
N ILE A 82 -4.55 -2.01 5.80
CA ILE A 82 -4.63 -0.68 6.43
C ILE A 82 -6.02 -0.43 7.01
N ARG A 83 -7.07 -0.69 6.22
CA ARG A 83 -8.47 -0.55 6.64
C ARG A 83 -8.78 -1.43 7.85
N ALA A 84 -8.38 -2.70 7.80
CA ALA A 84 -8.57 -3.64 8.91
C ALA A 84 -7.84 -3.16 10.17
N PHE A 85 -6.58 -2.72 10.02
CA PHE A 85 -5.78 -2.20 11.12
C PHE A 85 -6.40 -0.96 11.76
N LEU A 86 -6.84 0.01 10.96
CA LEU A 86 -7.45 1.25 11.43
C LEU A 86 -8.67 0.98 12.35
N TRP A 87 -9.63 0.18 11.85
CA TRP A 87 -10.92 -0.03 12.52
C TRP A 87 -10.87 -1.10 13.61
N SER A 88 -10.27 -2.25 13.32
CA SER A 88 -10.30 -3.40 14.24
C SER A 88 -9.19 -3.35 15.27
N GLY A 89 -8.05 -2.74 14.96
CA GLY A 89 -6.86 -2.84 15.80
C GLY A 89 -6.60 -4.31 16.20
N THR A 90 -6.67 -4.62 17.49
CA THR A 90 -6.53 -5.98 18.06
C THR A 90 -7.81 -6.79 18.21
N LYS A 91 -9.00 -6.20 18.03
CA LYS A 91 -10.28 -6.89 18.24
C LYS A 91 -11.01 -7.02 16.90
N SER A 92 -11.15 -8.26 16.43
CA SER A 92 -11.75 -8.68 15.15
C SER A 92 -13.24 -8.29 14.93
N LYS A 93 -13.83 -7.45 15.80
CA LYS A 93 -15.29 -7.20 15.82
C LYS A 93 -15.72 -5.80 15.37
N PHE A 94 -14.80 -4.88 15.07
CA PHE A 94 -15.19 -3.52 14.66
C PHE A 94 -15.38 -3.43 13.15
N LYS A 95 -16.62 -3.20 12.73
CA LYS A 95 -16.96 -2.86 11.34
C LYS A 95 -16.54 -1.42 11.05
N ALA A 96 -16.11 -1.16 9.81
CA ALA A 96 -15.80 0.20 9.35
C ALA A 96 -17.01 1.11 9.56
N LYS A 97 -16.80 2.25 10.22
CA LYS A 97 -17.89 3.20 10.56
C LYS A 97 -18.05 4.32 9.56
N VAL A 98 -17.04 4.54 8.72
CA VAL A 98 -16.95 5.65 7.77
C VAL A 98 -16.44 5.09 6.44
N SER A 99 -16.96 5.59 5.32
CA SER A 99 -16.46 5.22 3.99
C SER A 99 -14.98 5.59 3.87
N TRP A 100 -14.24 4.80 3.12
CA TRP A 100 -12.80 5.02 2.97
C TRP A 100 -12.48 6.34 2.28
N GLU A 101 -13.28 6.74 1.29
CA GLU A 101 -13.20 8.06 0.65
C GLU A 101 -13.25 9.19 1.68
N ASN A 102 -14.18 9.12 2.64
CA ASN A 102 -14.28 10.11 3.71
C ASN A 102 -13.12 10.02 4.71
N VAL A 103 -12.58 8.83 4.96
CA VAL A 103 -11.36 8.66 5.76
C VAL A 103 -10.16 9.33 5.08
N CYS A 104 -10.08 9.28 3.77
CA CYS A 104 -8.98 9.81 2.99
C CYS A 104 -8.96 11.34 2.84
N LYS A 105 -10.11 11.99 3.04
CA LYS A 105 -10.23 13.46 3.03
C LYS A 105 -9.28 14.12 4.03
N GLY A 106 -8.93 15.38 3.77
CA GLY A 106 -8.09 16.16 4.66
C GLY A 106 -8.75 16.38 6.03
N LYS A 107 -7.94 16.65 7.06
CA LYS A 107 -8.45 16.96 8.41
C LYS A 107 -9.42 18.15 8.43
N LYS A 108 -9.19 19.14 7.56
CA LYS A 108 -10.06 20.32 7.39
C LYS A 108 -11.45 19.96 6.85
N GLU A 109 -11.57 18.83 6.16
CA GLU A 109 -12.79 18.33 5.54
C GLU A 109 -13.47 17.24 6.40
N GLY A 110 -12.99 17.04 7.64
CA GLY A 110 -13.51 16.02 8.55
C GLY A 110 -12.96 14.61 8.36
N GLY A 111 -11.98 14.43 7.46
CA GLY A 111 -11.30 13.16 7.24
C GLY A 111 -10.07 12.95 8.13
N LEU A 112 -9.37 11.82 7.94
CA LEU A 112 -8.16 11.47 8.70
C LEU A 112 -6.86 11.84 7.97
N GLY A 113 -6.96 12.31 6.72
CA GLY A 113 -5.82 12.68 5.87
C GLY A 113 -5.00 11.47 5.41
N ILE A 114 -5.59 10.27 5.41
CA ILE A 114 -4.92 9.04 4.96
C ILE A 114 -4.92 9.01 3.43
N LYS A 115 -3.77 8.80 2.81
CA LYS A 115 -3.69 8.70 1.34
C LYS A 115 -4.25 7.37 0.84
N SER A 116 -5.06 7.41 -0.20
CA SER A 116 -5.51 6.21 -0.93
C SER A 116 -4.34 5.66 -1.74
N LEU A 117 -4.23 4.33 -1.85
CA LEU A 117 -3.23 3.69 -2.70
C LEU A 117 -3.73 3.50 -4.14
N HIS A 118 -5.02 3.76 -4.37
CA HIS A 118 -5.68 3.63 -5.67
C HIS A 118 -5.79 4.94 -6.47
N ASP A 119 -5.38 6.08 -5.89
CA ASP A 119 -5.32 7.38 -6.58
C ASP A 119 -4.05 7.55 -7.45
#